data_AF-A0A2D0AEM9-F1
#
_entry.id   AF-A0A2D0AEM9-F1
#
_cell.length_a   1.000
_cell.length_b   1.000
_cell.length_c   1.000
_cell.angle_alpha   90.00
_cell.angle_beta   90.00
_cell.angle_gamma   90.00
#
_symmetry.space_group_name_H-M   'P 1'
#
loop_
_entity.id
_entity.type
_entity.pdbx_description
1 polymer ?
#
loop_
_entity_poly.entity_id
_entity_poly.type
_entity_poly.pdbx_seq_one_letter_code
_entity_poly.pdbx_strand_id
1 'polypeptide(L)'
;MKVWRALLLLSICLLSGCLVTFKDPIPANEPAPAHLLGQWSRVDEYGEEQFLEVTRSGSNLYRAVSYVDSKDNTDSVEDFGFTVAHHGKRWYLSAGLPKSMGGNFALAGFEITDKDELVIYNLDVDHILQDMKDGTLKGEKVDTEQGAGALVSSPLPEVIKYLNEPANSDVFVEALRFSRVTPGERQ
;
A
#
# COMPACT_ATOMS: atom_id res chain seq x y z
N MET A 1 -13.94 -28.14 4.74
CA MET A 1 -13.96 -26.71 4.36
C MET A 1 -12.69 -25.92 4.70
N LYS A 2 -11.71 -26.44 5.48
CA LYS A 2 -10.46 -25.71 5.80
C LYS A 2 -9.31 -25.94 4.81
N VAL A 3 -9.25 -27.10 4.16
CA VAL A 3 -8.14 -27.44 3.23
C VAL A 3 -8.20 -26.63 1.92
N TRP A 4 -9.40 -26.33 1.44
CA TRP A 4 -9.60 -25.51 0.23
C TRP A 4 -9.18 -24.04 0.44
N ARG A 5 -9.45 -23.48 1.63
CA ARG A 5 -8.99 -22.13 2.02
C ARG A 5 -7.47 -22.06 2.14
N ALA A 6 -6.83 -23.10 2.69
CA ALA A 6 -5.37 -23.17 2.78
C ALA A 6 -4.70 -23.29 1.40
N LEU A 7 -5.32 -24.01 0.45
CA LEU A 7 -4.84 -24.10 -0.93
C LEU A 7 -4.99 -22.79 -1.70
N LEU A 8 -6.07 -22.03 -1.47
CA LEU A 8 -6.26 -20.70 -2.06
C LEU A 8 -5.29 -19.67 -1.50
N LEU A 9 -5.08 -19.66 -0.18
CA LEU A 9 -4.06 -18.83 0.48
C LEU A 9 -2.66 -19.16 -0.04
N LEU A 10 -2.34 -20.45 -0.24
CA LEU A 10 -1.06 -20.87 -0.81
C LEU A 10 -0.91 -20.40 -2.26
N SER A 11 -1.96 -20.45 -3.08
CA SER A 11 -1.91 -19.93 -4.45
C SER A 11 -1.79 -18.41 -4.52
N ILE A 12 -2.40 -17.67 -3.59
CA ILE A 12 -2.30 -16.19 -3.54
C ILE A 12 -0.93 -15.76 -3.01
N CYS A 13 -0.40 -16.43 -1.98
CA CYS A 13 0.98 -16.20 -1.50
C CYS A 13 2.04 -16.56 -2.57
N LEU A 14 1.72 -17.47 -3.50
CA LEU A 14 2.59 -17.81 -4.63
C LEU A 14 2.45 -16.87 -5.84
N LEU A 15 1.38 -16.05 -5.90
CA LEU A 15 1.05 -15.18 -7.06
C LEU A 15 1.16 -13.68 -6.76
N SER A 16 1.35 -13.29 -5.50
CA SER A 16 1.57 -11.91 -5.09
C SER A 16 2.74 -11.88 -4.13
N GLY A 17 3.95 -11.70 -4.70
CA GLY A 17 5.18 -11.60 -3.93
C GLY A 17 5.04 -10.58 -2.79
N CYS A 18 5.75 -10.85 -1.70
CA CYS A 18 5.75 -10.05 -0.50
C CYS A 18 6.36 -8.68 -0.77
N LEU A 19 5.54 -7.65 -0.60
CA LEU A 19 5.91 -6.24 -0.39
C LEU A 19 7.26 -5.76 -0.94
N VAL A 20 7.21 -4.87 -1.93
CA VAL A 20 8.38 -4.08 -2.34
C VAL A 20 8.70 -3.05 -1.26
N THR A 21 9.95 -3.02 -0.81
CA THR A 21 10.43 -2.11 0.23
C THR A 21 11.60 -1.25 -0.24
N PHE A 22 11.76 -0.11 0.41
CA PHE A 22 12.71 0.94 0.03
C PHE A 22 13.50 1.40 1.26
N LYS A 23 14.77 1.76 1.06
CA LYS A 23 15.63 2.24 2.16
C LYS A 23 15.24 3.62 2.68
N ASP A 24 14.73 4.48 1.80
CA ASP A 24 14.38 5.86 2.10
C ASP A 24 12.88 6.08 1.95
N PRO A 25 12.25 6.89 2.83
CA PRO A 25 10.84 7.26 2.67
C PRO A 25 10.67 8.27 1.54
N ILE A 26 9.47 8.37 1.01
CA ILE A 26 9.10 9.51 0.17
C ILE A 26 9.05 10.79 1.03
N PRO A 27 9.77 11.86 0.63
CA PRO A 27 9.74 13.15 1.32
C PRO A 27 8.32 13.74 1.36
N ALA A 28 7.89 14.14 2.55
CA ALA A 28 6.58 14.75 2.79
C ALA A 28 6.55 16.24 2.41
N ASN A 29 6.89 16.56 1.16
CA ASN A 29 7.04 17.95 0.71
C ASN A 29 5.70 18.66 0.44
N GLU A 30 4.66 17.89 0.16
CA GLU A 30 3.34 18.41 -0.25
C GLU A 30 2.23 17.83 0.65
N PRO A 31 1.17 18.62 0.91
CA PRO A 31 0.02 18.11 1.66
C PRO A 31 -0.78 17.10 0.81
N ALA A 32 -1.28 16.06 1.46
CA ALA A 32 -2.27 15.16 0.88
C ALA A 32 -3.52 15.92 0.38
N PRO A 33 -4.21 15.38 -0.64
CA PRO A 33 -5.49 15.92 -1.06
C PRO A 33 -6.46 15.85 0.13
N ALA A 34 -7.19 16.93 0.40
CA ALA A 34 -8.09 17.01 1.55
C ALA A 34 -9.14 15.89 1.57
N HIS A 35 -9.53 15.42 0.37
CA HIS A 35 -10.48 14.33 0.19
C HIS A 35 -9.98 12.98 0.73
N LEU A 36 -8.67 12.78 0.88
CA LEU A 36 -8.10 11.56 1.46
C LEU A 36 -8.54 11.37 2.93
N LEU A 37 -8.76 12.48 3.64
CA LEU A 37 -9.12 12.46 5.05
C LEU A 37 -10.57 12.01 5.25
N GLY A 38 -10.78 11.22 6.30
CA GLY A 38 -12.08 10.69 6.68
C GLY A 38 -12.08 9.18 6.78
N GLN A 39 -13.28 8.61 6.73
CA GLN A 39 -13.51 7.18 6.86
C GLN A 39 -13.89 6.59 5.50
N TRP A 40 -13.34 5.42 5.25
CA TRP A 40 -13.52 4.62 4.05
C TRP A 40 -13.96 3.21 4.47
N SER A 41 -14.75 2.53 3.64
CA SER A 41 -15.20 1.16 3.88
C SER A 41 -15.08 0.29 2.63
N ARG A 42 -14.92 -0.99 2.85
CA ARG A 42 -14.99 -2.01 1.80
C ARG A 42 -15.54 -3.31 2.40
N VAL A 43 -15.96 -4.19 1.52
CA VAL A 43 -16.18 -5.60 1.85
C VAL A 43 -14.93 -6.35 1.42
N ASP A 44 -14.30 -7.06 2.34
CA ASP A 44 -13.07 -7.82 2.07
C ASP A 44 -13.34 -9.13 1.31
N GLU A 45 -12.28 -9.91 1.06
CA GLU A 45 -12.33 -11.18 0.35
C GLU A 45 -13.14 -12.27 1.08
N TYR A 46 -13.44 -12.05 2.36
CA TYR A 46 -14.21 -12.94 3.22
C TYR A 46 -15.67 -12.50 3.40
N GLY A 47 -16.04 -11.34 2.86
CA GLY A 47 -17.38 -10.77 3.00
C GLY A 47 -17.55 -9.92 4.26
N GLU A 48 -16.46 -9.58 4.95
CA GLU A 48 -16.45 -8.82 6.19
C GLU A 48 -16.30 -7.32 5.88
N GLU A 49 -16.96 -6.47 6.68
CA GLU A 49 -16.86 -5.03 6.49
C GLU A 49 -15.57 -4.51 7.13
N GLN A 50 -14.66 -4.05 6.28
CA GLN A 50 -13.40 -3.45 6.66
C GLN A 50 -13.50 -1.93 6.53
N PHE A 51 -13.03 -1.23 7.54
CA PHE A 51 -12.96 0.22 7.56
C PHE A 51 -11.52 0.70 7.58
N LEU A 52 -11.30 1.86 6.98
CA LEU A 52 -10.04 2.59 7.00
C LEU A 52 -10.33 4.04 7.38
N GLU A 53 -9.78 4.49 8.50
CA GLU A 53 -9.85 5.90 8.92
C GLU A 53 -8.51 6.58 8.68
N VAL A 54 -8.52 7.65 7.89
CA VAL A 54 -7.34 8.46 7.61
C VAL A 54 -7.46 9.82 8.28
N THR A 55 -6.49 10.12 9.14
CA THR A 55 -6.41 11.37 9.90
C THR A 55 -5.08 12.07 9.69
N ARG A 56 -5.06 13.38 9.89
CA ARG A 56 -3.83 14.16 9.90
C ARG A 56 -3.19 14.09 11.29
N SER A 57 -1.94 13.65 11.38
CA SER A 57 -1.18 13.51 12.63
C SER A 57 -0.07 14.55 12.78
N GLY A 58 0.27 15.28 11.71
CA GLY A 58 1.25 16.36 11.76
C GLY A 58 1.33 17.19 10.48
N SER A 59 2.45 17.89 10.28
CA SER A 59 2.74 18.59 9.02
C SER A 59 3.09 17.57 7.94
N ASN A 60 2.19 17.35 6.98
CA ASN A 60 2.30 16.35 5.91
C ASN A 60 2.54 14.91 6.40
N LEU A 61 2.15 14.64 7.66
CA LEU A 61 2.13 13.32 8.27
C LEU A 61 0.69 12.92 8.55
N TYR A 62 0.38 11.67 8.20
CA TYR A 62 -0.95 11.10 8.29
C TYR A 62 -0.90 9.80 9.07
N ARG A 63 -2.05 9.43 9.64
CA ARG A 63 -2.25 8.18 10.36
C ARG A 63 -3.45 7.48 9.74
N ALA A 64 -3.28 6.21 9.44
CA ALA A 64 -4.34 5.34 8.97
C ALA A 64 -4.58 4.25 10.00
N VAL A 65 -5.86 4.06 10.34
CA VAL A 65 -6.32 3.01 11.25
C VAL A 65 -7.27 2.12 10.47
N SER A 66 -6.87 0.88 10.22
CA SER A 66 -7.68 -0.15 9.57
C SER A 66 -8.25 -1.10 10.62
N TYR A 67 -9.50 -1.52 10.48
CA TYR A 67 -10.17 -2.44 11.41
C TYR A 67 -11.35 -3.15 10.73
N VAL A 68 -11.72 -4.33 11.26
CA VAL A 68 -12.88 -5.11 10.80
C VAL A 68 -13.98 -5.02 11.85
N ASP A 69 -15.22 -4.82 11.39
CA ASP A 69 -16.44 -4.59 12.20
C ASP A 69 -16.40 -3.33 13.08
N SER A 70 -15.51 -3.27 14.07
CA SER A 70 -15.42 -2.16 15.03
C SER A 70 -13.98 -1.85 15.44
N LYS A 71 -13.69 -0.56 15.71
CA LYS A 71 -12.42 -0.11 16.30
C LYS A 71 -12.15 -0.70 17.68
N ASP A 72 -13.20 -1.14 18.37
CA ASP A 72 -13.06 -1.78 19.69
C ASP A 72 -12.58 -3.22 19.58
N ASN A 73 -12.60 -3.82 18.38
CA ASN A 73 -12.00 -5.12 18.10
C ASN A 73 -10.49 -4.98 17.93
N THR A 74 -9.77 -4.87 19.05
CA THR A 74 -8.32 -4.62 19.11
C THR A 74 -7.48 -5.63 18.33
N ASP A 75 -8.00 -6.84 18.12
CA ASP A 75 -7.29 -7.90 17.40
C ASP A 75 -7.23 -7.66 15.88
N SER A 76 -8.09 -6.79 15.35
CA SER A 76 -8.16 -6.43 13.91
C SER A 76 -7.59 -5.04 13.60
N VAL A 77 -7.19 -4.28 14.62
CA VAL A 77 -6.76 -2.89 14.45
C VAL A 77 -5.31 -2.84 13.98
N GLU A 78 -5.12 -2.33 12.77
CA GLU A 78 -3.82 -1.97 12.24
C GLU A 78 -3.66 -0.45 12.22
N ASP A 79 -2.55 0.04 12.76
CA ASP A 79 -2.27 1.48 12.90
C ASP A 79 -0.92 1.81 12.29
N PHE A 80 -0.93 2.67 11.28
CA PHE A 80 0.28 3.05 10.56
C PHE A 80 0.33 4.55 10.29
N GLY A 81 1.53 5.11 10.54
CA GLY A 81 1.89 6.45 10.12
C GLY A 81 2.44 6.43 8.69
N PHE A 82 2.01 7.38 7.86
CA PHE A 82 2.48 7.49 6.49
C PHE A 82 2.63 8.96 6.05
N THR A 83 3.49 9.17 5.06
CA THR A 83 3.63 10.42 4.32
C THR A 83 3.05 10.25 2.92
N VAL A 84 2.78 11.35 2.25
CA VAL A 84 2.39 11.32 0.83
C VAL A 84 3.24 12.27 0.01
N ALA A 85 3.32 12.01 -1.29
CA ALA A 85 3.79 12.98 -2.26
C ALA A 85 3.03 12.83 -3.58
N HIS A 86 2.96 13.92 -4.31
CA HIS A 86 2.40 13.92 -5.66
C HIS A 86 3.56 14.01 -6.66
N HIS A 87 3.66 13.03 -7.55
CA HIS A 87 4.64 13.06 -8.63
C HIS A 87 3.97 12.71 -9.95
N GLY A 88 4.08 13.59 -10.94
CA GLY A 88 3.44 13.40 -12.24
C GLY A 88 1.91 13.39 -12.14
N LYS A 89 1.29 12.23 -12.37
CA LYS A 89 -0.18 12.04 -12.38
C LYS A 89 -0.68 11.21 -11.20
N ARG A 90 0.21 10.72 -10.34
CA ARG A 90 -0.12 9.73 -9.32
C ARG A 90 0.27 10.25 -7.94
N TRP A 91 -0.58 9.97 -6.96
CA TRP A 91 -0.21 10.14 -5.57
C TRP A 91 0.49 8.90 -5.05
N TYR A 92 1.51 9.12 -4.26
CA TYR A 92 2.26 8.07 -3.59
C TYR A 92 2.09 8.22 -2.09
N LEU A 93 1.97 7.10 -1.39
CA LEU A 93 2.09 7.01 0.05
C LEU A 93 3.37 6.25 0.41
N SER A 94 3.98 6.61 1.54
CA SER A 94 5.16 5.97 2.09
C SER A 94 4.94 5.70 3.57
N ALA A 95 4.95 4.43 3.97
CA ALA A 95 4.76 3.99 5.35
C ALA A 95 6.04 3.31 5.85
N GLY A 96 6.46 3.67 7.07
CA GLY A 96 7.58 2.99 7.72
C GLY A 96 7.17 1.62 8.25
N LEU A 97 7.95 0.59 7.96
CA LEU A 97 7.69 -0.75 8.46
C LEU A 97 8.36 -0.99 9.82
N PRO A 98 7.81 -1.88 10.66
CA PRO A 98 8.45 -2.28 11.91
C PRO A 98 9.88 -2.80 11.69
N LYS A 99 10.75 -2.62 12.69
CA LYS A 99 12.13 -3.16 12.64
C LYS A 99 12.18 -4.68 12.48
N SER A 100 11.16 -5.39 12.97
CA SER A 100 10.99 -6.84 12.76
C SER A 100 10.84 -7.20 11.28
N MET A 101 10.37 -6.27 10.45
CA MET A 101 10.24 -6.39 8.98
C MET A 101 11.38 -5.67 8.24
N GLY A 102 12.50 -5.41 8.92
CA GLY A 102 13.70 -4.78 8.34
C GLY A 102 13.76 -3.26 8.48
N GLY A 103 12.71 -2.60 8.99
CA GLY A 103 12.73 -1.15 9.24
C GLY A 103 12.83 -0.27 7.99
N ASN A 104 12.51 -0.85 6.84
CA ASN A 104 12.44 -0.18 5.54
C ASN A 104 11.08 0.53 5.37
N PHE A 105 10.86 1.12 4.20
CA PHE A 105 9.63 1.81 3.85
C PHE A 105 8.85 1.05 2.77
N ALA A 106 7.55 0.93 2.95
CA ALA A 106 6.63 0.49 1.92
C ALA A 106 6.12 1.71 1.14
N LEU A 107 6.15 1.61 -0.19
CA LEU A 107 5.58 2.61 -1.08
C LEU A 107 4.38 2.00 -1.82
N ALA A 108 3.31 2.77 -1.91
CA ALA A 108 2.14 2.43 -2.71
C ALA A 108 1.65 3.66 -3.48
N GLY A 109 1.02 3.41 -4.62
CA GLY A 109 0.25 4.43 -5.33
C GLY A 109 -1.15 4.53 -4.75
N PHE A 110 -1.79 5.69 -4.85
CA PHE A 110 -3.22 5.79 -4.63
C PHE A 110 -3.86 6.82 -5.56
N GLU A 111 -5.16 6.70 -5.74
CA GLU A 111 -6.00 7.73 -6.35
C GLU A 111 -7.34 7.81 -5.64
N ILE A 112 -7.96 8.97 -5.71
CA ILE A 112 -9.36 9.17 -5.32
C ILE A 112 -10.12 9.41 -6.62
N THR A 113 -11.04 8.51 -6.95
CA THR A 113 -11.79 8.58 -8.21
C THR A 113 -12.90 9.63 -8.14
N ASP A 114 -13.45 9.98 -9.30
CA ASP A 114 -14.62 10.88 -9.41
C ASP A 114 -15.89 10.35 -8.71
N LYS A 115 -15.88 9.09 -8.26
CA LYS A 115 -16.98 8.45 -7.52
C LYS A 115 -16.76 8.42 -6.01
N ASP A 116 -15.78 9.18 -5.50
CA ASP A 116 -15.35 9.15 -4.10
C ASP A 116 -14.94 7.72 -3.66
N GLU A 117 -14.20 7.03 -4.54
CA GLU A 117 -13.55 5.76 -4.19
C GLU A 117 -12.06 6.00 -3.95
N LEU A 118 -11.51 5.43 -2.88
CA LEU A 118 -10.08 5.38 -2.63
C LEU A 118 -9.53 4.08 -3.19
N VAL A 119 -8.68 4.17 -4.21
CA VAL A 119 -8.00 3.01 -4.81
C VAL A 119 -6.53 3.06 -4.42
N ILE A 120 -6.03 1.95 -3.86
CA ILE A 120 -4.65 1.77 -3.44
C ILE A 120 -4.00 0.76 -4.38
N TYR A 121 -2.84 1.10 -4.90
CA TYR A 121 -2.04 0.28 -5.81
C TYR A 121 -0.74 -0.14 -5.14
N ASN A 122 -0.51 -1.44 -5.06
CA ASN A 122 0.77 -1.99 -4.67
C ASN A 122 1.69 -2.11 -5.88
N LEU A 123 2.98 -2.28 -5.60
CA LEU A 123 3.98 -2.61 -6.62
C LEU A 123 4.03 -4.13 -6.81
N ASP A 124 4.00 -4.56 -8.06
CA ASP A 124 4.21 -5.95 -8.44
C ASP A 124 5.65 -6.36 -8.12
N VAL A 125 5.81 -7.30 -7.19
CA VAL A 125 7.11 -7.77 -6.74
C VAL A 125 7.85 -8.52 -7.85
N ASP A 126 7.17 -9.34 -8.63
CA ASP A 126 7.80 -10.12 -9.68
C ASP A 126 8.30 -9.22 -10.80
N HIS A 127 7.51 -8.21 -11.16
CA HIS A 127 7.93 -7.17 -12.10
C HIS A 127 9.15 -6.42 -11.57
N ILE A 128 9.10 -5.91 -10.33
CA ILE A 128 10.24 -5.19 -9.74
C ILE A 128 11.51 -6.07 -9.66
N LEU A 129 11.37 -7.35 -9.31
CA LEU A 129 12.49 -8.29 -9.30
C LEU A 129 13.04 -8.54 -10.70
N GLN A 130 12.19 -8.55 -11.73
CA GLN A 130 12.62 -8.64 -13.12
C GLN A 130 13.39 -7.40 -13.55
N ASP A 131 12.90 -6.20 -13.24
CA ASP A 131 13.60 -4.94 -13.51
C ASP A 131 14.94 -4.82 -12.78
N MET A 132 15.07 -5.45 -11.61
CA MET A 132 16.36 -5.57 -10.94
C MET A 132 17.33 -6.49 -11.68
N LYS A 133 16.85 -7.61 -12.22
CA LYS A 133 17.68 -8.54 -13.01
C LYS A 133 18.15 -7.89 -14.31
N ASP A 134 17.28 -7.11 -14.94
CA ASP A 134 17.58 -6.41 -16.20
C ASP A 134 18.42 -5.15 -15.98
N GLY A 135 18.65 -4.76 -14.71
CA GLY A 135 19.51 -3.65 -14.32
C GLY A 135 18.84 -2.27 -14.39
N THR A 136 17.53 -2.21 -14.66
CA THR A 136 16.71 -1.00 -14.63
C THR A 136 16.64 -0.42 -13.22
N LEU A 137 16.49 -1.29 -12.22
CA LEU A 137 16.52 -0.95 -10.80
C LEU A 137 17.67 -1.68 -10.10
N LYS A 138 18.15 -1.11 -9.00
CA LYS A 138 19.11 -1.75 -8.11
C LYS A 138 18.37 -2.23 -6.88
N GLY A 139 18.71 -3.42 -6.41
CA GLY A 139 18.09 -4.00 -5.23
C GLY A 139 18.48 -5.45 -5.05
N GLU A 140 17.81 -6.08 -4.11
CA GLU A 140 17.99 -7.49 -3.81
C GLU A 140 16.65 -8.16 -3.52
N LYS A 141 16.57 -9.44 -3.86
CA LYS A 141 15.46 -10.28 -3.44
C LYS A 141 15.61 -10.57 -1.95
N VAL A 142 14.51 -10.41 -1.21
CA VAL A 142 14.44 -10.71 0.22
C VAL A 142 13.37 -11.76 0.41
N ASP A 143 13.75 -12.96 0.86
CA ASP A 143 12.79 -14.01 1.19
C ASP A 143 12.25 -13.76 2.61
N THR A 144 10.93 -13.61 2.74
CA THR A 144 10.23 -13.50 4.03
C THR A 144 9.45 -14.78 4.32
N GLU A 145 8.97 -14.93 5.55
CA GLU A 145 8.11 -16.08 5.92
C GLU A 145 6.81 -16.13 5.10
N GLN A 146 6.37 -14.99 4.56
CA GLN A 146 5.16 -14.87 3.76
C GLN A 146 5.41 -15.12 2.25
N GLY A 147 6.68 -15.16 1.80
CA GLY A 147 7.03 -15.29 0.39
C GLY A 147 8.23 -14.44 -0.06
N ALA A 148 8.50 -14.44 -1.36
CA ALA A 148 9.58 -13.66 -1.96
C ALA A 148 9.22 -12.17 -2.01
N GLY A 149 10.11 -11.30 -1.55
CA GLY A 149 9.98 -9.85 -1.66
C GLY A 149 11.18 -9.17 -2.30
N ALA A 150 11.10 -7.85 -2.42
CA ALA A 150 12.11 -7.02 -3.06
C ALA A 150 12.52 -5.85 -2.17
N LEU A 151 13.82 -5.66 -1.98
CA LEU A 151 14.39 -4.46 -1.37
C LEU A 151 15.05 -3.63 -2.46
N VAL A 152 14.43 -2.52 -2.82
CA VAL A 152 14.96 -1.55 -3.78
C VAL A 152 16.02 -0.69 -3.08
N SER A 153 17.19 -0.64 -3.69
CA SER A 153 18.34 0.16 -3.24
C SER A 153 18.72 1.28 -4.21
N SER A 154 18.03 1.40 -5.35
CA SER A 154 18.13 2.58 -6.22
C SER A 154 17.82 3.86 -5.44
N PRO A 155 18.52 4.97 -5.74
CA PRO A 155 18.18 6.28 -5.20
C PRO A 155 16.72 6.65 -5.44
N LEU A 156 16.06 7.22 -4.45
CA LEU A 156 14.63 7.56 -4.55
C LEU A 156 14.27 8.40 -5.80
N PRO A 157 15.04 9.42 -6.23
CA PRO A 157 14.73 10.16 -7.46
C PRO A 157 14.70 9.26 -8.72
N GLU A 158 15.55 8.24 -8.79
CA GLU A 158 15.55 7.27 -9.89
C GLU A 158 14.32 6.36 -9.82
N VAL A 159 13.97 5.89 -8.62
CA VAL A 159 12.75 5.10 -8.39
C VAL A 159 11.50 5.87 -8.80
N ILE A 160 11.34 7.11 -8.30
CA ILE A 160 10.18 7.94 -8.62
C ILE A 160 10.12 8.24 -10.11
N LYS A 161 11.27 8.46 -10.77
CA LYS A 161 11.30 8.62 -12.23
C LYS A 161 10.78 7.34 -12.92
N TYR A 162 11.33 6.18 -12.59
CA TYR A 162 10.92 4.89 -13.13
C TYR A 162 9.42 4.63 -12.93
N LEU A 163 8.88 4.87 -11.72
CA LEU A 163 7.47 4.65 -11.39
C LEU A 163 6.50 5.58 -12.14
N ASN A 164 6.97 6.74 -12.59
CA ASN A 164 6.16 7.71 -13.34
C ASN A 164 6.29 7.55 -14.87
N GLU A 165 7.17 6.67 -15.35
CA GLU A 165 7.28 6.40 -16.78
C GLU A 165 6.06 5.60 -17.25
N PRO A 166 5.31 6.06 -18.28
CA PRO A 166 4.12 5.35 -18.75
C PRO A 166 4.37 3.90 -19.19
N ALA A 167 5.60 3.60 -19.62
CA ALA A 167 6.05 2.26 -19.99
C ALA A 167 6.02 1.27 -18.82
N ASN A 168 6.15 1.76 -17.58
CA ASN A 168 6.19 0.95 -16.36
C ASN A 168 4.86 1.06 -15.59
N SER A 169 3.77 1.44 -16.25
CA SER A 169 2.48 1.66 -15.58
C SER A 169 1.85 0.38 -15.04
N ASP A 170 2.22 -0.76 -15.61
CA ASP A 170 1.82 -2.13 -15.26
C ASP A 170 2.51 -2.67 -14.01
N VAL A 171 3.55 -2.01 -13.49
CA VAL A 171 4.12 -2.33 -12.17
C VAL A 171 3.13 -2.05 -11.03
N PHE A 172 2.09 -1.27 -11.28
CA PHE A 172 1.05 -0.95 -10.29
C PHE A 172 -0.13 -1.91 -10.42
N VAL A 173 -0.38 -2.66 -9.36
CA VAL A 173 -1.50 -3.59 -9.27
C VAL A 173 -2.48 -3.05 -8.24
N GLU A 174 -3.76 -2.97 -8.59
CA GLU A 174 -4.81 -2.59 -7.65
C GLU A 174 -4.84 -3.59 -6.49
N ALA A 175 -4.57 -3.08 -5.29
CA ALA A 175 -4.51 -3.87 -4.08
C ALA A 175 -5.81 -3.76 -3.29
N LEU A 176 -6.32 -2.54 -3.13
CA LEU A 176 -7.51 -2.26 -2.33
C LEU A 176 -8.35 -1.17 -3.00
N ARG A 177 -9.66 -1.30 -2.88
CA ARG A 177 -10.64 -0.29 -3.26
C ARG A 177 -11.61 -0.10 -2.10
N PHE A 178 -11.77 1.14 -1.68
CA PHE A 178 -12.71 1.55 -0.66
C PHE A 178 -13.71 2.56 -1.21
N SER A 179 -14.92 2.51 -0.67
CA SER A 179 -15.94 3.55 -0.85
C SER A 179 -15.88 4.53 0.31
N ARG A 180 -16.22 5.79 0.05
CA ARG A 180 -16.35 6.80 1.10
C ARG A 180 -17.50 6.44 2.04
N VAL A 181 -17.24 6.41 3.35
CA VAL A 181 -18.32 6.31 4.35
C VAL A 181 -18.97 7.68 4.50
N THR A 182 -20.27 7.75 4.23
CA THR A 182 -21.05 8.95 4.51
C THR A 182 -21.57 8.92 5.95
N PRO A 183 -21.70 10.08 6.63
CA PRO A 183 -22.18 10.13 8.01
C PRO A 183 -23.57 9.50 8.26
N GLY A 184 -24.35 9.21 7.22
CA GLY A 184 -25.68 8.59 7.31
C GLY A 184 -25.71 7.06 7.34
N GLU A 185 -24.60 6.38 7.03
CA GLU A 185 -24.50 4.91 6.97
C GLU A 185 -24.19 4.27 8.33
N ARG A 186 -24.11 5.08 9.39
CA ARG A 186 -23.90 4.63 10.79
C ARG A 186 -25.21 4.47 11.58
N GLN A 187 -26.20 3.76 11.04
CA GLN A 187 -27.42 3.41 11.79
C GLN A 187 -27.56 1.91 12.00
#